data_AF-A0A0A0AZ84-F1
#
_entry.id   AF-A0A0A0AZ84-F1
#
_cell.length_a   1.000
_cell.length_b   1.000
_cell.length_c   1.000
_cell.angle_alpha   90.00
_cell.angle_beta   90.00
_cell.angle_gamma   90.00
#
_symmetry.space_group_name_H-M   'P 1'
#
loop_
_entity.id
_entity.type
_entity.pdbx_description
1 polymer ?
#
loop_
_entity_poly.entity_id
_entity_poly.type
_entity_poly.pdbx_seq_one_letter_code
_entity_poly.pdbx_strand_id
1 'polypeptide(L)'
;SSGQHRTEEFRKVNVLMKVPALKDGSFTLAESIAILLYLARKFKTPDHWYPSDLQKRARVDEYLSWQHVNIRGKGSKLFLTKVLLPLLTGQPLSPEKLEGVTEELNVVLKQFEEKFLQDKPFIAGSEISLADLVALVELMQPVGAGYNLFEERPKLAEWRRRVEEAVGKQLFQEAHEGILNAKNLTADKIAPELLEHFKHQLLKQ
;
A
#
# COMPACT_ATOMS: atom_id res chain seq x y z
N SER A 1 9.72 5.31 13.49
CA SER A 1 9.36 6.67 13.04
C SER A 1 8.99 7.50 14.26
N SER A 2 9.61 8.66 14.48
CA SER A 2 9.40 9.53 15.66
C SER A 2 8.21 10.51 15.53
N GLY A 3 7.26 10.22 14.65
CA GLY A 3 6.05 11.03 14.50
C GLY A 3 6.27 12.39 13.83
N GLN A 4 7.36 12.55 13.07
CA GLN A 4 7.76 13.80 12.43
C GLN A 4 6.69 14.45 11.54
N HIS A 5 5.77 13.65 10.96
CA HIS A 5 4.64 14.14 10.16
C HIS A 5 3.64 15.00 10.96
N ARG A 6 3.77 15.07 12.28
CA ARG A 6 2.92 15.87 13.18
C ARG A 6 3.55 17.19 13.63
N THR A 7 4.77 17.48 13.19
CA THR A 7 5.44 18.73 13.53
C THR A 7 4.84 19.91 12.76
N GLU A 8 4.96 21.11 13.33
CA GLU A 8 4.54 22.34 12.63
C GLU A 8 5.32 22.54 11.33
N GLU A 9 6.60 22.13 11.29
CA GLU A 9 7.39 22.16 10.07
C GLU A 9 6.82 21.25 8.97
N PHE A 10 6.31 20.06 9.32
CA PHE A 10 5.64 19.21 8.35
C PHE A 10 4.28 19.76 7.92
N ARG A 11 3.54 20.41 8.83
CA ARG A 11 2.26 21.07 8.53
C ARG A 11 2.42 22.13 7.42
N LYS A 12 3.55 22.83 7.37
CA LYS A 12 3.89 23.77 6.28
C LYS A 12 4.02 23.09 4.91
N VAL A 13 4.31 21.79 4.87
CA VAL A 13 4.38 20.98 3.64
C VAL A 13 3.02 20.39 3.31
N ASN A 14 2.37 19.77 4.28
CA ASN A 14 1.03 19.18 4.14
C ASN A 14 0.20 19.45 5.40
N VAL A 15 -0.81 20.31 5.25
CA VAL A 15 -1.74 20.68 6.35
C VAL A 15 -2.52 19.49 6.90
N LEU A 16 -2.66 18.42 6.11
CA LEU A 16 -3.32 17.17 6.55
C LEU A 16 -2.42 16.33 7.46
N MET A 17 -1.13 16.68 7.60
CA MET A 17 -0.16 15.98 8.45
C MET A 17 -0.07 14.47 8.14
N LYS A 18 -0.20 14.12 6.85
CA LYS A 18 -0.09 12.74 6.35
C LYS A 18 1.09 12.60 5.39
N VAL A 19 1.67 11.41 5.38
CA VAL A 19 2.63 10.98 4.37
C VAL A 19 1.93 10.07 3.35
N PRO A 20 2.40 10.03 2.09
CA PRO A 20 3.47 10.84 1.52
C PRO A 20 3.04 12.29 1.23
N ALA A 21 4.03 13.19 1.13
CA ALA A 21 3.88 14.56 0.67
C ALA A 21 5.08 14.93 -0.21
N LEU A 22 4.83 15.67 -1.29
CA LEU A 22 5.83 16.16 -2.23
C LEU A 22 5.96 17.68 -2.08
N LYS A 23 7.20 18.17 -2.11
CA LYS A 23 7.52 19.60 -2.22
C LYS A 23 8.46 19.82 -3.41
N ASP A 24 8.06 20.69 -4.33
CA ASP A 24 8.84 21.09 -5.49
C ASP A 24 8.92 22.62 -5.55
N GLY A 25 10.02 23.19 -5.03
CA GLY A 25 10.13 24.61 -4.78
C GLY A 25 9.06 25.09 -3.79
N SER A 26 8.20 26.00 -4.24
CA SER A 26 7.05 26.50 -3.48
C SER A 26 5.77 25.68 -3.67
N PHE A 27 5.74 24.74 -4.63
CA PHE A 27 4.59 23.88 -4.87
C PHE A 27 4.60 22.69 -3.91
N THR A 28 3.47 22.40 -3.28
CA THR A 28 3.27 21.21 -2.45
C THR A 28 2.12 20.37 -2.98
N LEU A 29 2.26 19.04 -2.84
CA LEU A 29 1.26 18.07 -3.29
C LEU A 29 1.18 16.91 -2.30
N ALA A 30 -0.04 16.50 -1.98
CA ALA A 30 -0.33 15.31 -1.18
C ALA A 30 -1.05 14.26 -2.04
N GLU A 31 -1.32 13.09 -1.46
CA GLU A 31 -1.88 11.90 -2.11
C GLU A 31 -0.88 11.18 -3.02
N SER A 32 -0.57 9.92 -2.69
CA SER A 32 0.42 9.11 -3.42
C SER A 32 0.12 9.02 -4.91
N ILE A 33 -1.15 8.83 -5.29
CA ILE A 33 -1.57 8.77 -6.69
C ILE A 33 -1.31 10.08 -7.42
N ALA A 34 -1.70 11.22 -6.84
CA ALA A 34 -1.48 12.52 -7.46
C ALA A 34 0.02 12.81 -7.61
N ILE A 35 0.82 12.46 -6.59
CA ILE A 35 2.29 12.57 -6.62
C ILE A 35 2.88 11.72 -7.75
N LEU A 36 2.49 10.45 -7.89
CA LEU A 36 2.99 9.56 -8.94
C LEU A 36 2.66 10.10 -10.34
N LEU A 37 1.43 10.57 -10.55
CA LEU A 37 1.02 11.17 -11.83
C LEU A 37 1.77 12.47 -12.13
N TYR A 38 2.01 13.30 -11.11
CA TYR A 38 2.81 14.52 -11.24
C TYR A 38 4.25 14.19 -11.65
N LEU A 39 4.90 13.23 -10.98
CA LEU A 39 6.26 12.80 -11.28
C LEU A 39 6.36 12.23 -12.70
N ALA A 40 5.42 11.36 -13.10
CA ALA A 40 5.38 10.79 -14.44
C ALA A 40 5.34 11.88 -15.52
N ARG A 41 4.47 12.89 -15.33
CA ARG A 41 4.32 14.01 -16.27
C ARG A 41 5.52 14.96 -16.25
N LYS A 42 6.00 15.35 -15.07
CA LYS A 42 7.11 16.29 -14.90
C LYS A 42 8.41 15.76 -15.50
N PHE A 43 8.74 14.51 -15.20
CA PHE A 43 9.99 13.88 -15.61
C PHE A 43 9.90 13.15 -16.95
N LYS A 44 8.72 13.14 -17.59
CA LYS A 44 8.48 12.43 -18.86
C LYS A 44 8.97 10.99 -18.79
N THR A 45 8.55 10.28 -17.73
CA THR A 45 8.90 8.87 -17.52
C THR A 45 8.48 8.02 -18.72
N PRO A 46 9.06 6.82 -18.92
CA PRO A 46 8.62 5.89 -19.97
C PRO A 46 7.09 5.74 -20.02
N ASP A 47 6.53 5.71 -21.24
CA ASP A 47 5.07 5.81 -21.45
C ASP A 47 4.30 4.70 -20.74
N HIS A 48 4.85 3.48 -20.62
CA HIS A 48 4.17 2.36 -19.97
C HIS A 48 3.71 2.63 -18.52
N TRP A 49 4.42 3.51 -17.78
CA TRP A 49 4.03 3.84 -16.41
C TRP A 49 2.66 4.51 -16.36
N TYR A 50 2.42 5.44 -17.29
CA TYR A 50 1.17 6.17 -17.40
C TYR A 50 0.83 6.45 -18.88
N PRO A 51 0.33 5.41 -19.59
CA PRO A 51 0.26 5.39 -21.05
C PRO A 51 -0.49 6.57 -21.64
N SER A 52 -0.05 7.10 -22.78
CA SER A 52 -0.76 8.14 -23.51
C SER A 52 -1.98 7.62 -24.28
N ASP A 53 -2.00 6.32 -24.60
CA ASP A 53 -3.18 5.65 -25.16
C ASP A 53 -4.39 5.79 -24.24
N LEU A 54 -5.52 6.22 -24.82
CA LEU A 54 -6.73 6.57 -24.08
C LEU A 54 -7.26 5.40 -23.24
N GLN A 55 -7.30 4.20 -23.81
CA GLN A 55 -7.91 3.05 -23.14
C GLN A 55 -6.97 2.45 -22.10
N LYS A 56 -5.68 2.34 -22.39
CA LYS A 56 -4.67 1.90 -21.42
C LYS A 56 -4.61 2.86 -20.23
N ARG A 57 -4.64 4.18 -20.47
CA ARG A 57 -4.74 5.19 -19.41
C ARG A 57 -5.98 4.99 -18.56
N ALA A 58 -7.15 4.83 -19.19
CA ALA A 58 -8.39 4.59 -18.48
C ALA A 58 -8.34 3.33 -17.60
N ARG A 59 -7.62 2.28 -18.00
CA ARG A 59 -7.40 1.08 -17.16
C ARG A 59 -6.52 1.35 -15.94
N VAL A 60 -5.47 2.15 -16.11
CA VAL A 60 -4.64 2.59 -14.97
C VAL A 60 -5.49 3.43 -14.02
N ASP A 61 -6.19 4.44 -14.52
CA ASP A 61 -7.05 5.32 -13.71
C ASP A 61 -8.18 4.56 -12.99
N GLU A 62 -8.81 3.58 -13.67
CA GLU A 62 -9.83 2.69 -13.10
C GLU A 62 -9.29 1.93 -11.89
N TYR A 63 -8.10 1.33 -12.01
CA TYR A 63 -7.47 0.61 -10.90
C TYR A 63 -7.09 1.54 -9.75
N LEU A 64 -6.41 2.65 -10.06
CA LEU A 64 -5.92 3.61 -9.05
C LEU A 64 -7.07 4.22 -8.25
N SER A 65 -8.24 4.40 -8.88
CA SER A 65 -9.47 4.84 -8.21
C SER A 65 -10.08 3.73 -7.35
N TRP A 66 -10.23 2.52 -7.91
CA TRP A 66 -10.85 1.38 -7.24
C TRP A 66 -10.07 0.93 -5.99
N GLN A 67 -8.73 0.91 -6.04
CA GLN A 67 -7.92 0.34 -4.96
C GLN A 67 -8.09 1.07 -3.61
N HIS A 68 -8.45 2.36 -3.63
CA HIS A 68 -8.48 3.20 -2.42
C HIS A 68 -9.37 2.62 -1.31
N VAL A 69 -10.54 2.09 -1.63
CA VAL A 69 -11.48 1.51 -0.65
C VAL A 69 -11.47 -0.02 -0.63
N ASN A 70 -10.68 -0.61 -1.53
CA ASN A 70 -10.57 -2.06 -1.72
C ASN A 70 -9.22 -2.53 -1.20
N ILE A 71 -8.24 -2.78 -2.07
CA ILE A 71 -6.94 -3.36 -1.71
C ILE A 71 -6.28 -2.59 -0.56
N ARG A 72 -6.16 -1.26 -0.67
CA ARG A 72 -5.59 -0.43 0.41
C ARG A 72 -6.38 -0.54 1.70
N GLY A 73 -7.70 -0.40 1.61
CA GLY A 73 -8.58 -0.43 2.79
C GLY A 73 -8.52 -1.77 3.53
N LYS A 74 -8.65 -2.88 2.81
CA LYS A 74 -8.68 -4.23 3.38
C LYS A 74 -7.30 -4.72 3.81
N GLY A 75 -6.28 -4.46 2.99
CA GLY A 75 -4.89 -4.81 3.31
C GLY A 75 -4.38 -4.07 4.56
N SER A 76 -4.62 -2.76 4.64
CA SER A 76 -4.29 -1.96 5.83
C SER A 76 -5.08 -2.42 7.06
N LYS A 77 -6.37 -2.75 6.91
CA LYS A 77 -7.19 -3.28 8.02
C LYS A 77 -6.60 -4.57 8.58
N LEU A 78 -6.17 -5.51 7.74
CA LEU A 78 -5.54 -6.75 8.19
C LEU A 78 -4.23 -6.46 8.94
N PHE A 79 -3.38 -5.58 8.40
CA PHE A 79 -2.13 -5.19 9.06
C PHE A 79 -2.37 -4.56 10.44
N LEU A 80 -3.28 -3.58 10.52
CA LEU A 80 -3.66 -2.94 11.78
C LEU A 80 -4.19 -3.96 12.80
N THR A 81 -5.01 -4.89 12.34
CA THR A 81 -5.66 -5.91 13.18
C THR A 81 -4.66 -6.93 13.71
N LYS A 82 -3.73 -7.40 12.89
CA LYS A 82 -2.81 -8.50 13.23
C LYS A 82 -1.51 -8.03 13.87
N VAL A 83 -1.07 -6.80 13.60
CA VAL A 83 0.21 -6.26 14.08
C VAL A 83 0.00 -5.12 15.07
N LEU A 84 -0.68 -4.05 14.66
CA LEU A 84 -0.70 -2.82 15.46
C LEU A 84 -1.61 -2.92 16.69
N LEU A 85 -2.80 -3.50 16.57
CA LEU A 85 -3.72 -3.65 17.71
C LEU A 85 -3.14 -4.49 18.84
N PRO A 86 -2.60 -5.71 18.60
CA PRO A 86 -1.96 -6.49 19.66
C PRO A 86 -0.78 -5.78 20.33
N LEU A 87 -0.03 -4.99 19.56
CA LEU A 87 1.07 -4.18 20.08
C LEU A 87 0.59 -3.07 21.03
N LEU A 88 -0.61 -2.51 20.77
CA LEU A 88 -1.19 -1.42 21.57
C LEU A 88 -1.93 -1.92 22.80
N THR A 89 -2.64 -3.04 22.69
CA THR A 89 -3.49 -3.61 23.74
C THR A 89 -2.76 -4.64 24.60
N GLY A 90 -1.64 -5.18 24.12
CA GLY A 90 -0.97 -6.33 24.72
C GLY A 90 -1.74 -7.63 24.58
N GLN A 91 -2.84 -7.66 23.82
CA GLN A 91 -3.70 -8.82 23.65
C GLN A 91 -3.92 -9.14 22.17
N PRO A 92 -3.75 -10.40 21.74
CA PRO A 92 -4.14 -10.80 20.40
C PRO A 92 -5.65 -10.66 20.22
N LEU A 93 -6.07 -10.45 18.97
CA LEU A 93 -7.49 -10.48 18.64
C LEU A 93 -8.03 -11.91 18.55
N SER A 94 -9.35 -12.03 18.70
CA SER A 94 -10.01 -13.34 18.62
C SER A 94 -9.86 -13.96 17.22
N PRO A 95 -9.82 -15.30 17.12
CA PRO A 95 -9.77 -15.99 15.84
C PRO A 95 -10.88 -15.56 14.88
N GLU A 96 -12.13 -15.36 15.36
CA GLU A 96 -13.23 -14.99 14.47
C GLU A 96 -13.03 -13.60 13.84
N LYS A 97 -12.49 -12.64 14.59
CA LYS A 97 -12.19 -11.30 14.07
C LYS A 97 -11.09 -11.38 13.00
N LEU A 98 -10.06 -12.19 13.23
CA LEU A 98 -8.96 -12.37 12.28
C LEU A 98 -9.43 -13.06 10.99
N GLU A 99 -10.29 -14.07 11.11
CA GLU A 99 -10.91 -14.73 9.97
C GLU A 99 -11.76 -13.75 9.16
N GLY A 100 -12.62 -12.96 9.83
CA GLY A 100 -13.47 -11.97 9.16
C GLY A 100 -12.69 -10.94 8.35
N VAL A 101 -11.61 -10.37 8.90
CA VAL A 101 -10.79 -9.40 8.14
C VAL A 101 -9.99 -10.04 7.01
N THR A 102 -9.62 -11.31 7.16
CA THR A 102 -8.92 -12.08 6.12
C THR A 102 -9.88 -12.39 4.97
N GLU A 103 -11.12 -12.77 5.26
CA GLU A 103 -12.13 -13.05 4.25
C GLU A 103 -12.51 -11.79 3.47
N GLU A 104 -12.66 -10.64 4.14
CA GLU A 104 -12.86 -9.36 3.45
C GLU A 104 -11.74 -9.04 2.44
N LEU A 105 -10.48 -9.37 2.78
CA LEU A 105 -9.36 -9.21 1.87
C LEU A 105 -9.42 -10.22 0.72
N ASN A 106 -9.75 -11.49 1.00
CA ASN A 106 -9.88 -12.53 -0.02
C ASN A 106 -10.92 -12.22 -1.09
N VAL A 107 -12.07 -11.66 -0.71
CA VAL A 107 -13.08 -11.19 -1.66
C VAL A 107 -12.50 -10.15 -2.61
N VAL A 108 -11.74 -9.19 -2.10
CA VAL A 108 -11.13 -8.14 -2.91
C VAL A 108 -9.98 -8.67 -3.78
N LEU A 109 -9.20 -9.64 -3.28
CA LEU A 109 -8.17 -10.32 -4.08
C LEU A 109 -8.79 -11.08 -5.26
N LYS A 110 -9.93 -11.75 -5.06
CA LYS A 110 -10.67 -12.37 -6.15
C LYS A 110 -11.12 -11.34 -7.19
N GLN A 111 -11.67 -10.21 -6.77
CA GLN A 111 -12.03 -9.11 -7.68
C GLN A 111 -10.81 -8.56 -8.43
N PHE A 112 -9.65 -8.44 -7.77
CA PHE A 112 -8.40 -8.05 -8.42
C PHE A 112 -8.04 -9.00 -9.56
N GLU A 113 -8.05 -10.31 -9.29
CA GLU A 113 -7.73 -11.34 -10.28
C GLU A 113 -8.74 -11.36 -11.43
N GLU A 114 -10.04 -11.28 -11.17
CA GLU A 114 -11.09 -11.41 -12.19
C GLU A 114 -11.31 -10.14 -13.03
N LYS A 115 -11.16 -8.95 -12.42
CA LYS A 115 -11.43 -7.66 -13.09
C LYS A 115 -10.19 -7.02 -13.69
N PHE A 116 -9.07 -7.06 -12.96
CA PHE A 116 -7.90 -6.24 -13.28
C PHE A 116 -6.79 -7.06 -13.91
N LEU A 117 -6.32 -8.13 -13.24
CA LEU A 117 -5.21 -8.93 -13.75
C LEU A 117 -5.65 -9.85 -14.90
N GLN A 118 -6.74 -10.61 -14.72
CA GLN A 118 -7.25 -11.59 -15.68
C GLN A 118 -6.14 -12.57 -16.10
N ASP A 119 -5.94 -12.77 -17.40
CA ASP A 119 -4.86 -13.57 -17.99
C ASP A 119 -3.73 -12.68 -18.54
N LYS A 120 -3.72 -11.38 -18.21
CA LYS A 120 -2.69 -10.45 -18.65
C LYS A 120 -1.44 -10.55 -17.75
N PRO A 121 -0.25 -10.18 -18.27
CA PRO A 121 0.95 -10.14 -17.43
C PRO A 121 0.92 -9.00 -16.39
N PHE A 122 0.24 -7.89 -16.68
CA PHE A 122 0.08 -6.71 -15.82
C PHE A 122 -1.34 -6.12 -15.90
N ILE A 123 -1.70 -5.26 -14.95
CA ILE A 123 -3.07 -4.72 -14.81
C ILE A 123 -3.52 -3.97 -16.07
N ALA A 124 -2.67 -3.12 -16.62
CA ALA A 124 -3.00 -2.27 -17.78
C ALA A 124 -2.71 -2.92 -19.14
N GLY A 125 -2.13 -4.13 -19.18
CA GLY A 125 -1.80 -4.81 -20.43
C GLY A 125 -0.50 -5.62 -20.36
N SER A 126 0.37 -5.41 -21.35
CA SER A 126 1.61 -6.18 -21.56
C SER A 126 2.81 -5.69 -20.76
N GLU A 127 2.78 -4.45 -20.26
CA GLU A 127 3.88 -3.79 -19.56
C GLU A 127 3.43 -3.32 -18.18
N ILE A 128 4.40 -3.20 -17.26
CA ILE A 128 4.18 -2.64 -15.92
C ILE A 128 3.66 -1.21 -16.01
N SER A 129 2.74 -0.86 -15.12
CA SER A 129 2.19 0.50 -15.00
C SER A 129 2.17 0.98 -13.54
N LEU A 130 1.79 2.24 -13.32
CA LEU A 130 1.55 2.75 -11.97
C LEU A 130 0.49 1.94 -11.21
N ALA A 131 -0.45 1.30 -11.91
CA ALA A 131 -1.44 0.43 -11.28
C ALA A 131 -0.75 -0.76 -10.60
N ASP A 132 0.21 -1.40 -11.27
CA ASP A 132 0.92 -2.56 -10.74
C ASP A 132 1.81 -2.19 -9.55
N LEU A 133 2.50 -1.05 -9.65
CA LEU A 133 3.33 -0.53 -8.56
C LEU A 133 2.51 -0.28 -7.29
N VAL A 134 1.36 0.41 -7.43
CA VAL A 134 0.46 0.70 -6.31
C VAL A 134 -0.16 -0.59 -5.75
N ALA A 135 -0.58 -1.50 -6.62
CA ALA A 135 -1.12 -2.79 -6.20
C ALA A 135 -0.13 -3.57 -5.34
N LEU A 136 1.11 -3.68 -5.81
CA LEU A 136 2.12 -4.50 -5.16
C LEU A 136 2.45 -3.94 -3.77
N VAL A 137 2.72 -2.64 -3.64
CA VAL A 137 3.09 -2.06 -2.34
C VAL A 137 1.97 -2.19 -1.29
N GLU A 138 0.70 -2.11 -1.72
CA GLU A 138 -0.44 -2.32 -0.83
C GLU A 138 -0.57 -3.80 -0.42
N LEU A 139 -0.33 -4.73 -1.35
CA LEU A 139 -0.36 -6.17 -1.07
C LEU A 139 0.79 -6.65 -0.18
N MET A 140 1.90 -5.90 -0.12
CA MET A 140 3.00 -6.20 0.81
C MET A 140 2.66 -5.88 2.27
N GLN A 141 1.60 -5.11 2.57
CA GLN A 141 1.13 -4.85 3.93
C GLN A 141 0.62 -6.15 4.62
N PRO A 142 -0.34 -6.90 4.04
CA PRO A 142 -0.68 -8.25 4.51
C PRO A 142 0.51 -9.20 4.67
N VAL A 143 1.46 -9.18 3.72
CA VAL A 143 2.67 -10.03 3.80
C VAL A 143 3.51 -9.67 5.02
N GLY A 144 3.72 -8.37 5.28
CA GLY A 144 4.39 -7.88 6.49
C GLY A 144 3.65 -8.26 7.78
N ALA A 145 2.33 -8.43 7.72
CA ALA A 145 1.52 -8.98 8.80
C ALA A 145 1.59 -10.52 8.91
N GLY A 146 2.41 -11.19 8.10
CA GLY A 146 2.53 -12.64 8.08
C GLY A 146 1.31 -13.33 7.47
N TYR A 147 0.61 -12.70 6.53
CA TYR A 147 -0.39 -13.34 5.68
C TYR A 147 0.13 -13.40 4.24
N ASN A 148 0.63 -14.56 3.83
CA ASN A 148 1.19 -14.75 2.49
C ASN A 148 0.09 -15.08 1.47
N LEU A 149 -0.57 -14.04 0.96
CA LEU A 149 -1.65 -14.15 -0.01
C LEU A 149 -1.24 -14.74 -1.38
N PHE A 150 0.05 -14.95 -1.64
CA PHE A 150 0.55 -15.45 -2.92
C PHE A 150 0.64 -16.97 -2.99
N GLU A 151 0.67 -17.69 -1.86
CA GLU A 151 0.84 -19.16 -1.83
C GLU A 151 -0.30 -19.91 -2.52
N GLU A 152 -1.54 -19.45 -2.31
CA GLU A 152 -2.74 -20.10 -2.85
C GLU A 152 -3.25 -19.43 -4.15
N ARG A 153 -2.51 -18.43 -4.67
CA ARG A 153 -2.92 -17.61 -5.82
C ARG A 153 -1.83 -17.60 -6.89
N PRO A 154 -1.69 -18.67 -7.71
CA PRO A 154 -0.57 -18.82 -8.64
C PRO A 154 -0.50 -17.70 -9.68
N LYS A 155 -1.65 -17.19 -10.16
CA LYS A 155 -1.68 -16.04 -11.09
C LYS A 155 -1.09 -14.79 -10.44
N LEU A 156 -1.46 -14.55 -9.18
CA LEU A 156 -1.01 -13.41 -8.42
C LEU A 156 0.48 -13.53 -8.02
N ALA A 157 0.94 -14.73 -7.68
CA ALA A 157 2.34 -15.01 -7.40
C ALA A 157 3.22 -14.75 -8.63
N GLU A 158 2.79 -15.19 -9.81
CA GLU A 158 3.52 -14.97 -11.05
C GLU A 158 3.46 -13.50 -11.50
N TRP A 159 2.32 -12.82 -11.31
CA TRP A 159 2.24 -11.35 -11.49
C TRP A 159 3.22 -10.62 -10.57
N ARG A 160 3.25 -10.95 -9.28
CA ARG A 160 4.21 -10.38 -8.32
C ARG A 160 5.64 -10.54 -8.80
N ARG A 161 6.01 -11.75 -9.24
CA ARG A 161 7.37 -12.03 -9.76
C ARG A 161 7.71 -11.13 -10.94
N ARG A 162 6.77 -10.91 -11.87
CA ARG A 162 6.95 -10.00 -13.01
C ARG A 162 7.12 -8.55 -12.58
N VAL A 163 6.34 -8.08 -11.62
CA VAL A 163 6.44 -6.70 -11.10
C VAL A 163 7.76 -6.50 -10.34
N GLU A 164 8.16 -7.46 -9.49
CA GLU A 164 9.45 -7.42 -8.78
C GLU A 164 10.64 -7.35 -9.76
N GLU A 165 10.60 -8.14 -10.83
CA GLU A 165 11.65 -8.12 -11.86
C GLU A 165 11.68 -6.78 -12.61
N ALA A 166 10.51 -6.24 -12.97
CA ALA A 166 10.41 -4.96 -13.68
C ALA A 166 10.83 -3.75 -12.84
N VAL A 167 10.60 -3.77 -11.52
CA VAL A 167 11.08 -2.74 -10.58
C VAL A 167 12.57 -2.90 -10.26
N GLY A 168 13.05 -4.14 -10.26
CA GLY A 168 14.40 -4.51 -9.85
C GLY A 168 14.43 -5.03 -8.42
N LYS A 169 14.97 -6.23 -8.23
CA LYS A 169 14.95 -6.97 -6.96
C LYS A 169 15.57 -6.22 -5.79
N GLN A 170 16.68 -5.53 -6.02
CA GLN A 170 17.36 -4.77 -4.97
C GLN A 170 16.46 -3.63 -4.44
N LEU A 171 15.90 -2.83 -5.34
CA LEU A 171 14.99 -1.73 -4.98
C LEU A 171 13.72 -2.26 -4.32
N PHE A 172 13.17 -3.37 -4.81
CA PHE A 172 12.03 -4.03 -4.17
C PHE A 172 12.35 -4.43 -2.72
N GLN A 173 13.51 -5.06 -2.46
CA GLN A 173 13.91 -5.45 -1.11
C GLN A 173 14.12 -4.23 -0.20
N GLU A 174 14.84 -3.21 -0.68
CA GLU A 174 15.09 -1.97 0.06
C GLU A 174 13.77 -1.28 0.45
N ALA A 175 12.84 -1.12 -0.50
CA ALA A 175 11.56 -0.47 -0.26
C ALA A 175 10.67 -1.22 0.74
N HIS A 176 10.80 -2.55 0.83
CA HIS A 176 9.97 -3.40 1.68
C HIS A 176 10.64 -3.86 2.98
N GLU A 177 11.91 -3.52 3.23
CA GLU A 177 12.65 -3.93 4.43
C GLU A 177 11.88 -3.60 5.71
N GLY A 178 11.35 -2.37 5.81
CA GLY A 178 10.60 -1.93 6.98
C GLY A 178 9.32 -2.73 7.23
N ILE A 179 8.52 -2.97 6.19
CA ILE A 179 7.23 -3.68 6.32
C ILE A 179 7.41 -5.18 6.53
N LEU A 180 8.42 -5.80 5.89
CA LEU A 180 8.72 -7.23 6.08
C LEU A 180 9.25 -7.54 7.48
N ASN A 181 9.86 -6.55 8.14
CA ASN A 181 10.29 -6.62 9.53
C ASN A 181 9.21 -6.18 10.53
N ALA A 182 8.01 -5.82 10.09
CA ALA A 182 6.96 -5.29 10.97
C ALA A 182 6.50 -6.29 12.04
N LYS A 183 6.54 -7.61 11.77
CA LYS A 183 6.29 -8.64 12.77
C LYS A 183 7.27 -8.62 13.96
N ASN A 184 8.43 -7.99 13.80
CA ASN A 184 9.47 -7.82 14.83
C ASN A 184 9.36 -6.45 15.54
N LEU A 185 8.30 -5.66 15.25
CA LEU A 185 8.00 -4.43 15.98
C LEU A 185 7.60 -4.78 17.41
N THR A 186 8.23 -4.10 18.35
CA THR A 186 7.95 -4.17 19.78
C THR A 186 7.55 -2.77 20.27
N ALA A 187 6.77 -2.69 21.35
CA ALA A 187 6.14 -1.43 21.75
C ALA A 187 7.18 -0.35 22.11
N ASP A 188 8.34 -0.76 22.64
CA ASP A 188 9.50 0.07 22.94
C ASP A 188 10.13 0.73 21.69
N LYS A 189 9.89 0.19 20.49
CA LYS A 189 10.36 0.76 19.22
C LYS A 189 9.40 1.81 18.64
N ILE A 190 8.26 2.05 19.29
CA ILE A 190 7.28 3.06 18.88
C ILE A 190 7.32 4.22 19.87
N ALA A 191 7.40 5.45 19.35
CA ALA A 191 7.37 6.65 20.20
C ALA A 191 6.10 6.66 21.07
N PRO A 192 6.19 6.92 22.39
CA PRO A 192 5.03 6.86 23.30
C PRO A 192 3.84 7.71 22.83
N GLU A 193 4.08 8.87 22.24
CA GLU A 193 3.05 9.77 21.73
C GLU A 193 2.33 9.20 20.50
N LEU A 194 3.02 8.39 19.69
CA LEU A 194 2.41 7.65 18.58
C LEU A 194 1.56 6.51 19.12
N LEU A 195 2.07 5.79 20.12
CA LEU A 195 1.37 4.68 20.75
C LEU A 195 0.04 5.15 21.37
N GLU A 196 0.06 6.24 22.15
CA GLU A 196 -1.14 6.82 22.76
C GLU A 196 -2.14 7.34 21.73
N HIS A 197 -1.65 7.96 20.65
CA HIS A 197 -2.53 8.38 19.57
C HIS A 197 -3.22 7.20 18.87
N PHE A 198 -2.47 6.13 18.57
CA PHE A 198 -3.06 4.96 17.94
C PHE A 198 -4.07 4.27 18.86
N LYS A 199 -3.79 4.18 20.17
CA LYS A 199 -4.78 3.71 21.16
C LYS A 199 -6.05 4.56 21.07
N HIS A 200 -5.93 5.89 21.08
CA HIS A 200 -7.09 6.77 21.02
C HIS A 200 -7.90 6.63 19.72
N GLN A 201 -7.25 6.45 18.56
CA GLN A 201 -7.96 6.33 17.28
C GLN A 201 -8.60 4.96 17.06
N LEU A 202 -7.91 3.88 17.46
CA LEU A 202 -8.31 2.52 17.15
C LEU A 202 -9.23 1.90 18.22
N LEU A 203 -9.20 2.39 19.47
CA LEU A 203 -10.03 1.88 20.57
C LEU A 203 -11.29 2.72 20.83
N LYS A 204 -11.49 3.82 20.11
CA LYS A 204 -12.71 4.66 20.18
C LYS A 204 -13.75 4.35 19.08
N GLN A 205 -13.59 3.26 18.36
CA GLN A 205 -14.58 2.69 17.45
C GLN A 205 -15.16 1.41 18.05
#